data_AF-A0A0D0SK59-F1
#
_entry.id   AF-A0A0D0SK59-F1
#
_cell.length_a   1.000
_cell.length_b   1.000
_cell.length_c   1.000
_cell.angle_alpha   90.00
_cell.angle_beta   90.00
_cell.angle_gamma   90.00
#
_symmetry.space_group_name_H-M   'P 1'
#
loop_
_entity.id
_entity.type
_entity.pdbx_description
1 polymer ?
#
loop_
_entity_poly.entity_id
_entity_poly.type
_entity_poly.pdbx_seq_one_letter_code
_entity_poly.pdbx_strand_id
1 'polypeptide(L)'
;MATIKTKVYENQKPTKEQIEEIHEAITYPVEPDDDCPELTDEQLMKLASMAKEQRAKKKQLVSLRVSPDTLEKAKKLGAGYTGILSRLLDLAINDAEMLERSIKKI
;
A
#
# COMPACT_ATOMS: atom_id res chain seq x y z
N MET A 1 -22.68 1.41 31.83
CA MET A 1 -21.99 0.53 30.86
C MET A 1 -20.65 0.12 31.44
N ALA A 2 -20.35 -1.18 31.50
CA ALA A 2 -19.06 -1.68 32.00
C ALA A 2 -18.04 -1.65 30.86
N THR A 3 -16.91 -0.96 31.05
CA THR A 3 -15.86 -0.89 30.03
C THR A 3 -15.02 -2.16 30.06
N ILE A 4 -15.10 -2.98 29.00
CA ILE A 4 -14.26 -4.16 28.83
C ILE A 4 -12.89 -3.71 28.30
N LYS A 5 -11.80 -4.00 29.04
CA LYS A 5 -10.43 -3.68 28.62
C LYS A 5 -9.83 -4.88 27.91
N THR A 6 -9.63 -4.78 26.60
CA THR A 6 -8.99 -5.82 25.78
C THR A 6 -7.62 -5.35 25.31
N LYS A 7 -6.57 -6.18 25.50
CA LYS A 7 -5.23 -5.94 24.96
C LYS A 7 -5.11 -6.60 23.59
N VAL A 8 -4.70 -5.84 22.59
CA VAL A 8 -4.47 -6.31 21.21
C VAL A 8 -2.97 -6.39 20.95
N TYR A 9 -2.52 -7.50 20.37
CA TYR A 9 -1.11 -7.74 20.03
C TYR A 9 -0.89 -7.72 18.51
N GLU A 10 0.32 -7.35 18.06
CA GLU A 10 0.67 -7.42 16.64
C GLU A 10 0.57 -8.86 16.11
N ASN A 11 -0.03 -9.03 14.93
CA ASN A 11 -0.33 -10.32 14.28
C ASN A 11 -1.38 -11.21 14.98
N GLN A 12 -2.09 -10.69 15.98
CA GLN A 12 -3.21 -11.40 16.58
C GLN A 12 -4.35 -11.56 15.57
N LYS A 13 -4.74 -12.81 15.29
CA LYS A 13 -5.91 -13.10 14.45
C LYS A 13 -7.19 -12.96 15.28
N PRO A 14 -8.29 -12.46 14.70
CA PRO A 14 -9.59 -12.44 15.37
C PRO A 14 -10.04 -13.85 15.78
N THR A 15 -10.82 -13.95 16.86
CA THR A 15 -11.49 -15.21 17.22
C THR A 15 -12.61 -15.52 16.23
N LYS A 16 -13.08 -16.78 16.22
CA LYS A 16 -14.19 -17.19 15.35
C LYS A 16 -15.46 -16.37 15.61
N GLU A 17 -15.76 -16.12 16.88
CA GLU A 17 -16.90 -15.30 17.33
C GLU A 17 -16.80 -13.86 16.79
N GLN A 18 -15.62 -13.24 16.85
CA GLN A 18 -15.40 -11.90 16.30
C GLN A 18 -15.56 -11.87 14.77
N ILE A 19 -15.19 -12.94 14.08
CA ILE A 19 -15.36 -13.05 12.62
C ILE A 19 -16.85 -13.19 12.29
N GLU A 20 -17.59 -14.01 13.03
CA GLU A 20 -19.05 -14.14 12.88
C GLU A 20 -19.77 -12.82 13.15
N GLU A 21 -19.37 -12.08 14.19
CA GLU A 21 -19.89 -10.74 14.49
C GLU A 21 -19.64 -9.75 13.33
N ILE A 22 -18.45 -9.77 12.73
CA ILE A 22 -18.15 -8.96 11.53
C ILE A 22 -19.04 -9.35 10.35
N HIS A 23 -19.32 -10.65 10.17
CA HIS A 23 -20.19 -11.10 9.09
C HIS A 23 -21.65 -10.71 9.30
N GLU A 24 -22.15 -10.80 10.54
CA GLU A 24 -23.48 -10.33 10.91
C GLU A 24 -23.59 -8.82 10.71
N ALA A 25 -22.52 -8.08 11.02
CA ALA A 25 -22.48 -6.62 10.87
C ALA A 25 -22.75 -6.13 9.44
N ILE A 26 -22.42 -6.94 8.43
CA ILE A 26 -22.70 -6.63 7.01
C ILE A 26 -24.21 -6.58 6.73
N THR A 27 -25.02 -7.29 7.52
CA THR A 27 -26.47 -7.38 7.32
C THR A 27 -27.25 -6.21 7.94
N TYR A 28 -26.62 -5.43 8.82
CA TYR A 28 -27.27 -4.27 9.42
C TYR A 28 -27.44 -3.13 8.41
N PRO A 29 -28.55 -2.37 8.50
CA PRO A 29 -28.76 -1.21 7.65
C PRO A 29 -27.75 -0.10 8.00
N VAL A 30 -27.20 0.54 6.97
CA VAL A 30 -26.30 1.70 7.13
C VAL A 30 -27.18 2.95 7.24
N GLU A 31 -27.70 3.20 8.43
CA GLU A 31 -28.49 4.40 8.73
C GLU A 31 -27.60 5.45 9.41
N PRO A 32 -27.60 6.70 8.95
CA PRO A 32 -26.89 7.78 9.63
C PRO A 32 -27.54 8.04 10.99
N ASP A 33 -26.72 8.10 12.03
CA ASP A 33 -27.14 8.45 13.38
C ASP A 33 -26.58 9.83 13.79
N ASP A 34 -26.97 10.34 14.96
CA ASP A 34 -26.49 11.64 15.45
C ASP A 34 -24.96 11.66 15.70
N ASP A 35 -24.35 10.49 15.93
CA ASP A 35 -22.90 10.33 16.14
C ASP A 35 -22.13 10.09 14.82
N CYS A 36 -22.82 9.71 13.75
CA CYS A 36 -22.32 9.34 12.44
C CYS A 36 -23.22 9.92 11.33
N PRO A 37 -23.22 11.26 11.16
CA PRO A 37 -24.01 11.93 10.13
C PRO A 37 -23.47 11.64 8.73
N GLU A 38 -24.33 11.79 7.72
CA GLU A 38 -23.91 11.69 6.32
C GLU A 38 -22.82 12.71 5.99
N LEU A 39 -21.82 12.27 5.21
CA LEU A 39 -20.77 13.15 4.73
C LEU A 39 -21.35 14.19 3.77
N THR A 40 -21.00 15.46 3.97
CA THR A 40 -21.41 16.52 3.04
C THR A 40 -20.68 16.39 1.70
N ASP A 41 -21.28 16.93 0.63
CA ASP A 41 -20.68 16.90 -0.72
C ASP A 41 -19.25 17.45 -0.74
N GLU A 42 -18.96 18.49 0.05
CA GLU A 42 -17.61 19.05 0.18
C GLU A 42 -16.61 18.07 0.80
N GLN A 43 -17.04 17.30 1.80
CA GLN A 43 -16.21 16.28 2.44
C GLN A 43 -15.97 15.10 1.49
N LEU A 44 -16.99 14.69 0.73
CA LEU A 44 -16.86 13.66 -0.29
C LEU A 44 -15.87 14.08 -1.39
N MET A 45 -15.92 15.34 -1.84
CA MET A 45 -14.94 15.86 -2.81
C MET A 45 -13.50 15.85 -2.26
N LYS A 46 -13.30 16.20 -0.99
CA LYS A 46 -11.98 16.14 -0.34
C LYS A 46 -11.47 14.70 -0.24
N LEU A 47 -12.33 13.74 0.11
CA LEU A 47 -11.96 12.33 0.13
C LEU A 47 -11.59 11.82 -1.27
N ALA A 48 -12.36 12.23 -2.29
CA ALA A 48 -12.08 11.88 -3.68
C ALA A 48 -10.73 12.44 -4.16
N SER A 49 -10.40 13.69 -3.82
CA SER A 49 -9.11 14.29 -4.16
C SER A 49 -7.95 13.59 -3.46
N MET A 50 -8.07 13.31 -2.16
CA MET A 50 -7.07 12.54 -1.40
C MET A 50 -6.88 11.14 -1.98
N ALA A 51 -7.95 10.44 -2.33
CA ALA A 51 -7.88 9.12 -2.96
C ALA A 51 -7.18 9.17 -4.32
N LYS A 52 -7.39 10.23 -5.11
CA LYS A 52 -6.70 10.44 -6.39
C LYS A 52 -5.20 10.65 -6.20
N GLU A 53 -4.80 11.48 -5.24
CA GLU A 53 -3.37 11.69 -4.91
C GLU A 53 -2.70 10.41 -4.43
N GLN A 54 -3.37 9.62 -3.58
CA GLN A 54 -2.84 8.33 -3.12
C GLN A 54 -2.65 7.35 -4.27
N ARG A 55 -3.60 7.28 -5.22
CA ARG A 55 -3.46 6.45 -6.43
C ARG A 55 -2.30 6.93 -7.30
N ALA A 56 -2.10 8.23 -7.45
CA ALA A 56 -0.98 8.78 -8.22
C ALA A 56 0.39 8.47 -7.59
N LYS A 57 0.47 8.41 -6.26
CA LYS A 57 1.69 8.03 -5.52
C LYS A 57 1.98 6.52 -5.56
N LYS A 58 1.04 5.69 -6.02
CA LYS A 58 1.22 4.24 -6.06
C LYS A 58 2.21 3.87 -7.18
N LYS A 59 3.30 3.21 -6.81
CA LYS A 59 4.28 2.69 -7.78
C LYS A 59 3.61 1.70 -8.73
N GLN A 60 3.87 1.85 -10.02
CA GLN A 60 3.41 0.92 -11.05
C GLN A 60 4.25 -0.35 -11.01
N LEU A 61 3.62 -1.51 -11.15
CA LEU A 61 4.32 -2.79 -11.21
C LEU A 61 4.90 -2.98 -12.62
N VAL A 62 6.23 -3.12 -12.70
CA VAL A 62 6.93 -3.41 -13.95
C VAL A 62 7.67 -4.74 -13.81
N SER A 63 7.60 -5.59 -14.83
CA SER A 63 8.37 -6.84 -14.92
C SER A 63 9.51 -6.67 -15.94
N LEU A 64 10.75 -6.88 -15.49
CA LEU A 64 11.96 -6.72 -16.30
C LEU A 64 12.79 -8.01 -16.23
N ARG A 65 13.46 -8.37 -17.32
CA ARG A 65 14.47 -9.43 -17.32
C ARG A 65 15.83 -8.84 -17.00
N VAL A 66 16.53 -9.45 -16.04
CA VAL A 66 17.88 -9.07 -15.64
C VAL A 66 18.80 -10.28 -15.68
N SER A 67 20.11 -10.06 -15.75
CA SER A 67 21.08 -11.16 -15.67
C SER A 67 21.03 -11.87 -14.31
N PRO A 68 21.37 -13.17 -14.26
CA PRO A 68 21.42 -13.94 -13.01
C PRO A 68 22.31 -13.28 -11.95
N ASP A 69 23.50 -12.83 -12.34
CA ASP A 69 24.46 -12.17 -11.44
C ASP A 69 23.89 -10.90 -10.79
N THR A 70 23.09 -10.15 -11.54
CA THR A 70 22.42 -8.94 -11.02
C THR A 70 21.41 -9.29 -9.95
N LEU A 71 20.65 -10.36 -10.17
CA LEU A 71 19.66 -10.83 -9.20
C LEU A 71 20.32 -11.35 -7.91
N GLU A 72 21.44 -12.08 -8.03
CA GLU A 72 22.19 -12.54 -6.86
C GLU A 72 22.74 -11.38 -6.02
N LYS A 73 23.33 -10.37 -6.68
CA LYS A 73 23.79 -9.15 -6.01
C LYS A 73 22.65 -8.44 -5.28
N ALA A 74 21.48 -8.36 -5.92
CA ALA A 74 20.31 -7.75 -5.30
C ALA A 74 19.86 -8.52 -4.05
N LYS A 75 19.73 -9.86 -4.13
CA LYS A 75 19.33 -10.69 -2.98
C LYS A 75 20.26 -10.54 -1.77
N LYS A 76 21.55 -10.32 -2.00
CA LYS A 76 22.54 -10.06 -0.92
C LYS A 76 22.27 -8.78 -0.13
N LEU A 77 21.44 -7.86 -0.64
CA LEU A 77 21.05 -6.63 0.06
C LEU A 77 20.01 -6.87 1.17
N GLY A 78 19.48 -8.08 1.32
CA GLY A 78 18.61 -8.48 2.44
C GLY A 78 17.10 -8.46 2.14
N ALA A 79 16.30 -8.70 3.19
CA ALA A 79 14.83 -8.75 3.15
C ALA A 79 14.24 -7.36 2.89
N GLY A 80 14.24 -6.95 1.63
CA GLY A 80 13.90 -5.59 1.19
C GLY A 80 14.58 -5.17 -0.11
N TYR A 81 15.40 -6.04 -0.70
CA TYR A 81 16.13 -5.75 -1.94
C TYR A 81 15.25 -5.28 -3.10
N THR A 82 13.99 -5.71 -3.17
CA THR A 82 13.04 -5.26 -4.20
C THR A 82 12.73 -3.77 -4.09
N GLY A 83 12.59 -3.25 -2.86
CA GLY A 83 12.43 -1.82 -2.61
C GLY A 83 13.68 -1.02 -2.95
N ILE A 84 14.86 -1.58 -2.66
CA ILE A 84 16.15 -0.97 -3.02
C ILE A 84 16.30 -0.91 -4.55
N LEU A 85 15.99 -2.01 -5.26
CA LEU A 85 16.03 -2.07 -6.72
C LEU A 85 15.07 -1.05 -7.36
N SER A 86 13.85 -0.92 -6.83
CA SER A 86 12.91 0.08 -7.31
C SER A 86 13.49 1.49 -7.17
N ARG A 87 14.10 1.83 -6.03
CA ARG A 87 14.72 3.15 -5.83
C ARG A 87 15.96 3.34 -6.72
N LEU A 88 16.76 2.29 -6.92
CA LEU A 88 17.92 2.34 -7.80
C LEU A 88 17.48 2.63 -9.24
N LEU A 89 16.41 1.99 -9.71
CA LEU A 89 15.83 2.25 -11.03
C LEU A 89 15.32 3.70 -11.16
N ASP A 90 14.61 4.20 -10.13
CA ASP A 90 14.14 5.59 -10.07
C ASP A 90 15.31 6.59 -10.14
N LEU A 91 16.46 6.29 -9.51
CA LEU A 91 17.67 7.12 -9.58
C LEU A 91 18.36 7.00 -10.94
N ALA A 92 18.52 5.78 -11.44
CA ALA A 92 19.21 5.49 -12.69
C ALA A 92 18.57 6.17 -13.91
N ILE A 93 17.23 6.24 -13.96
CA ILE A 93 16.52 6.87 -15.07
C ILE A 93 16.59 8.41 -15.03
N ASN A 94 16.97 8.99 -13.89
CA ASN A 94 17.15 10.44 -13.74
C ASN A 94 18.63 10.86 -13.82
N ASP A 95 19.54 9.91 -14.00
CA ASP A 95 20.97 10.15 -14.19
C ASP A 95 21.31 10.18 -15.69
N ALA A 96 21.70 11.36 -16.19
CA ALA A 96 21.98 11.59 -17.61
C ALA A 96 23.15 10.73 -18.11
N GLU A 97 24.21 10.56 -17.32
CA GLU A 97 25.37 9.75 -17.73
C GLU A 97 25.01 8.26 -17.81
N MET A 98 24.21 7.79 -16.85
CA MET A 98 23.78 6.40 -16.79
C MET A 98 22.82 6.05 -17.94
N LEU A 99 21.92 6.98 -18.30
CA LEU A 99 21.04 6.86 -19.45
C LEU A 99 21.83 6.77 -20.76
N GLU A 100 22.80 7.67 -20.98
CA GLU A 100 23.61 7.66 -22.19
C GLU A 100 24.34 6.33 -22.39
N ARG A 101 24.94 5.78 -21.33
CA ARG A 101 25.63 4.49 -21.37
C ARG A 101 24.70 3.32 -21.66
N SER A 102 23.43 3.44 -21.28
CA SER A 102 22.43 2.38 -21.41
C SER A 102 21.75 2.40 -22.78
N ILE A 103 21.62 3.57 -23.42
CA ILE A 103 21.01 3.73 -24.75
C ILE A 103 22.02 3.43 -25.87
N LYS A 104 23.30 3.78 -25.69
CA LYS A 104 24.37 3.56 -26.70
C LYS A 104 24.74 2.09 -26.95
N LYS A 105 24.12 1.14 -26.23
CA LYS A 105 24.39 -0.31 -26.34
C LYS A 105 23.31 -1.08 -27.11
N ILE A 106 22.35 -0.39 -27.72
CA ILE A 106 21.32 -0.97 -28.61
C ILE A 106 21.75 -0.79 -30.06
#